data_AF-A0A2V7TRZ5-F1
#
_entry.id   AF-A0A2V7TRZ5-F1
#
_cell.length_a   1.000
_cell.length_b   1.000
_cell.length_c   1.000
_cell.angle_alpha   90.00
_cell.angle_beta   90.00
_cell.angle_gamma   90.00
#
_symmetry.space_group_name_H-M   'P 1'
#
loop_
_entity.id
_entity.type
_entity.pdbx_description
1 polymer ?
#
loop_
_entity_poly.entity_id
_entity_poly.type
_entity_poly.pdbx_seq_one_letter_code
_entity_poly.pdbx_strand_id
1 'polypeptide(L)'
;MVVTWDGRHTMPCCQGFTLEIDGGPMVRLPSYPVMKSIREAWASENFERLRRAHRERTWDDPFAGESICKSCAVTKLPTRVDLARPRRVALPLRG
;
A
#
# COMPACT_ATOMS: atom_id res chain seq x y z
N MET A 1 -2.38 7.57 -5.57
CA MET A 1 -2.77 8.30 -4.35
C MET A 1 -4.18 7.93 -4.00
N VAL A 2 -4.45 7.72 -2.71
CA VAL A 2 -5.79 7.52 -2.15
C VAL A 2 -6.01 8.55 -1.07
N VAL A 3 -7.23 9.07 -0.97
CA VAL A 3 -7.67 9.93 0.13
C VAL A 3 -8.68 9.13 0.94
N THR A 4 -8.57 9.13 2.27
CA THR A 4 -9.54 8.44 3.13
C THR A 4 -10.92 9.08 3.00
N TRP A 5 -11.97 8.32 3.31
CA TRP A 5 -13.36 8.78 3.18
C TRP A 5 -13.65 10.05 3.99
N ASP A 6 -12.96 10.24 5.11
CA ASP A 6 -13.07 11.39 6.00
C ASP A 6 -12.17 12.57 5.58
N GLY A 7 -11.43 12.44 4.47
CA GLY A 7 -10.52 13.46 3.94
C GLY A 7 -9.27 13.71 4.80
N ARG A 8 -9.07 12.92 5.86
CA ARG A 8 -8.03 13.19 6.88
C ARG A 8 -6.66 12.66 6.53
N HIS A 9 -6.57 11.67 5.65
CA HIS A 9 -5.29 11.04 5.33
C HIS A 9 -5.12 10.91 3.83
N THR A 10 -3.87 11.03 3.41
CA THR A 10 -3.46 10.82 2.03
C THR A 10 -2.44 9.71 2.00
N MET A 11 -2.71 8.69 1.18
CA MET A 11 -1.88 7.49 1.12
C MET A 11 -1.31 7.33 -0.30
N PRO A 12 -0.04 6.93 -0.45
CA PRO A 12 0.56 6.78 -1.77
C PRO A 12 0.08 5.52 -2.50
N CYS A 13 -0.42 4.51 -1.77
CA CYS A 13 -0.87 3.22 -2.29
C CYS A 13 -2.25 2.83 -1.72
N CYS A 14 -3.08 2.17 -2.53
CA CYS A 14 -4.42 1.70 -2.13
C CYS A 14 -4.41 0.46 -1.23
N GLN A 15 -3.33 -0.31 -1.24
CA GLN A 15 -3.14 -1.45 -0.31
C GLN A 15 -2.49 -1.00 1.00
N GLY A 16 -2.11 0.27 1.10
CA GLY A 16 -1.48 0.83 2.28
C GLY A 16 -2.47 1.30 3.31
N PHE A 17 -3.16 0.36 3.95
CA PHE A 17 -4.04 0.64 5.08
C PHE A 17 -3.27 1.02 6.35
N THR A 18 -1.95 0.86 6.37
CA THR A 18 -1.11 1.35 7.47
C THR A 18 -0.88 2.86 7.26
N LEU A 19 -1.26 3.67 8.26
CA LEU A 19 -0.96 5.11 8.30
C LEU A 19 0.55 5.42 8.45
N GLU A 20 1.41 4.41 8.31
CA GLU A 20 2.87 4.52 8.32
C GLU A 20 3.38 5.45 7.20
N ILE A 21 2.60 5.58 6.12
CA ILE A 21 2.95 6.40 4.95
C ILE A 21 1.83 7.40 4.69
N ASP A 22 1.52 8.21 5.70
CA ASP A 22 0.58 9.33 5.56
C ASP A 22 1.28 10.56 4.96
N GLY A 23 0.68 11.16 3.94
CA GLY A 23 1.09 12.45 3.37
C GLY A 23 0.69 13.62 4.27
N GLY A 24 -0.21 13.38 5.22
CA GLY A 24 -0.75 14.33 6.19
C GLY A 24 -2.18 14.76 5.86
N PRO A 25 -2.80 15.56 6.75
CA PRO A 25 -4.21 15.90 6.63
C PRO A 25 -4.49 17.00 5.61
N MET A 26 -5.54 16.76 4.81
CA MET A 26 -6.06 17.74 3.85
C MET A 26 -7.23 18.55 4.39
N VAL A 27 -7.71 18.20 5.58
CA VAL A 27 -8.74 18.92 6.31
C VAL A 27 -8.19 19.37 7.66
N ARG A 28 -8.74 20.45 8.20
CA ARG A 28 -8.26 21.04 9.45
C ARG A 28 -8.62 20.09 10.60
N LEU A 29 -7.61 19.56 11.27
CA LEU A 29 -7.79 18.71 12.44
C LEU A 29 -7.31 19.43 13.70
N PRO A 30 -8.00 19.28 14.84
CA PRO A 30 -7.57 19.91 16.10
C PRO A 30 -6.16 19.51 16.54
N SER A 31 -5.75 18.28 16.20
CA SER A 31 -4.45 17.70 16.53
C SER A 31 -3.35 17.93 15.48
N TYR A 32 -3.68 18.57 14.34
CA TYR A 32 -2.73 18.81 13.25
C TYR A 32 -2.74 20.29 12.85
N PRO A 33 -1.65 21.03 13.09
CA PRO A 33 -1.64 22.48 12.95
C PRO A 33 -1.60 22.97 11.50
N VAL A 34 -1.31 22.09 10.53
CA VAL A 34 -1.10 22.48 9.12
C VAL A 34 -1.92 21.57 8.21
N MET A 35 -2.86 22.16 7.46
CA MET A 35 -3.49 21.50 6.32
C MET A 35 -2.50 21.47 5.15
N LYS A 36 -2.39 20.33 4.48
CA LYS A 36 -1.64 20.21 3.25
C LYS A 36 -2.58 20.12 2.06
N SER A 37 -2.21 20.79 0.97
CA SER A 37 -2.81 20.56 -0.33
C SER A 37 -2.46 19.17 -0.87
N ILE A 38 -3.26 18.67 -1.82
CA ILE A 38 -2.95 17.43 -2.55
C ILE A 38 -1.53 17.48 -3.16
N ARG A 39 -1.14 18.65 -3.68
CA ARG A 39 0.17 18.84 -4.31
C ARG A 39 1.30 18.65 -3.30
N GLU A 40 1.15 19.20 -2.09
CA GLU A 40 2.14 19.05 -1.02
C GLU A 40 2.17 17.63 -0.46
N ALA A 41 1.01 16.99 -0.27
CA ALA A 41 0.92 15.60 0.13
C ALA A 41 1.61 14.67 -0.89
N TRP A 42 1.41 14.92 -2.18
CA TRP A 42 2.05 14.17 -3.26
C TRP A 42 3.57 14.37 -3.28
N ALA A 43 4.05 15.59 -3.02
CA ALA A 43 5.47 15.90 -2.95
C ALA A 43 6.13 15.49 -1.62
N SER A 44 5.38 14.91 -0.67
CA SER A 44 5.92 14.53 0.63
C SER A 44 6.99 13.44 0.53
N GLU A 45 7.91 13.45 1.49
CA GLU A 45 9.00 12.46 1.59
C GLU A 45 8.45 11.03 1.73
N ASN A 46 7.37 10.84 2.49
CA ASN A 46 6.68 9.56 2.64
C ASN A 46 6.21 9.00 1.30
N PHE A 47 5.62 9.86 0.46
CA PHE A 47 5.21 9.46 -0.88
C PHE A 47 6.41 9.18 -1.78
N GLU A 48 7.49 9.96 -1.66
CA GLU A 48 8.70 9.74 -2.44
C GLU A 48 9.42 8.45 -2.07
N ARG A 49 9.47 8.10 -0.78
CA ARG A 49 9.98 6.82 -0.31
C ARG A 49 9.29 5.64 -1.00
N LEU A 50 7.96 5.64 -1.05
CA LEU A 50 7.22 4.56 -1.69
C LEU A 50 7.41 4.55 -3.22
N ARG A 51 7.42 5.73 -3.87
CA ARG A 51 7.69 5.83 -5.31
C ARG A 51 9.09 5.32 -5.67
N ARG A 52 10.10 5.67 -4.86
CA ARG A 52 11.46 5.17 -5.00
C ARG A 52 11.52 3.66 -4.83
N ALA A 53 10.91 3.13 -3.77
CA ALA A 53 10.82 1.68 -3.56
C ALA A 53 10.18 0.95 -4.75
N HIS A 54 9.17 1.55 -5.39
CA HIS A 54 8.58 1.00 -6.60
C HIS A 54 9.48 1.08 -7.82
N ARG A 55 10.16 2.20 -8.03
CA ARG A 55 11.08 2.42 -9.16
C ARG A 55 12.28 1.47 -9.08
N GLU A 56 12.81 1.29 -7.88
CA GLU A 56 14.01 0.48 -7.60
C GLU A 56 13.70 -0.99 -7.30
N ARG A 57 12.41 -1.36 -7.21
CA ARG A 57 11.95 -2.72 -6.91
C ARG A 57 12.53 -3.31 -5.62
N THR A 58 12.62 -2.49 -4.58
CA THR A 58 13.28 -2.86 -3.31
C THR A 58 12.46 -3.81 -2.44
N TRP A 59 11.30 -4.26 -2.88
CA TRP A 59 10.45 -5.21 -2.13
C TRP A 59 11.04 -6.63 -2.05
N ASP A 60 11.97 -6.98 -2.95
CA ASP A 60 12.70 -8.25 -2.91
C ASP A 60 13.97 -8.18 -2.05
N ASP A 61 14.36 -6.98 -1.60
CA ASP A 61 15.54 -6.78 -0.76
C ASP A 61 15.19 -7.12 0.71
N PRO A 62 15.86 -8.10 1.35
CA PRO A 62 15.61 -8.43 2.75
C PRO A 62 16.02 -7.31 3.71
N PHE A 63 17.00 -6.47 3.36
CA PHE A 63 17.58 -5.42 4.21
C PHE A 63 17.11 -4.00 3.89
N ALA A 64 16.52 -3.77 2.71
CA ALA A 64 16.02 -2.46 2.29
C ALA A 64 14.54 -2.47 1.92
N GLY A 65 14.00 -1.33 1.49
CA GLY A 65 12.63 -1.22 0.96
C GLY A 65 11.53 -1.03 2.01
N GLU A 66 10.36 -0.62 1.54
CA GLU A 66 9.21 -0.33 2.40
C GLU A 66 8.49 -1.63 2.80
N SER A 67 8.22 -1.81 4.09
CA SER A 67 7.57 -3.00 4.69
C SER A 67 6.26 -3.35 3.99
N ILE A 68 5.47 -2.32 3.68
CA ILE A 68 4.20 -2.40 2.97
C ILE A 68 4.34 -3.08 1.59
N CYS A 69 5.45 -2.85 0.89
CA CYS A 69 5.72 -3.40 -0.44
C CYS A 69 6.24 -4.84 -0.35
N LYS A 70 6.92 -5.24 0.72
CA LYS A 70 7.40 -6.63 0.89
C LYS A 70 6.26 -7.64 1.04
N SER A 71 5.16 -7.21 1.65
CA SER A 71 4.00 -8.07 1.92
C SER A 71 2.87 -7.94 0.90
N CYS A 72 2.98 -6.96 0.01
CA CYS A 72 1.97 -6.59 -0.98
C CYS A 72 1.73 -7.70 -2.03
N ALA A 73 0.47 -7.99 -2.31
CA ALA A 73 0.08 -9.00 -3.30
C ALA A 73 0.38 -8.59 -4.75
N VAL A 74 0.56 -7.29 -5.01
CA VAL A 74 0.87 -6.75 -6.35
C VAL A 74 2.38 -6.83 -6.65
N THR A 75 3.22 -6.76 -5.63
CA THR A 75 4.69 -6.86 -5.76
C THR A 75 5.19 -8.29 -5.65
N LYS A 76 4.50 -9.16 -4.90
CA LYS A 76 4.85 -10.58 -4.80
C LYS A 76 4.60 -11.30 -6.11
N LEU A 77 5.53 -12.18 -6.48
CA LEU A 77 5.29 -13.16 -7.53
C LEU A 77 4.03 -13.97 -7.18
N PRO A 78 3.07 -14.12 -8.11
CA PRO A 78 1.92 -14.98 -7.89
C PRO A 78 2.40 -16.39 -7.53
N THR A 79 1.75 -17.01 -6.56
CA THR A 79 1.97 -18.44 -6.28
C THR A 79 1.72 -19.21 -7.57
N ARG A 80 2.74 -19.93 -8.06
CA ARG A 80 2.59 -20.74 -9.27
C ARG A 80 1.57 -21.84 -9.00
N VAL A 81 0.41 -21.75 -9.64
CA VAL A 81 -0.58 -22.81 -9.64
C VAL A 81 -0.17 -23.81 -10.71
N ASP A 82 0.17 -25.02 -10.28
CA ASP A 82 0.42 -26.13 -11.19
C ASP A 82 -0.90 -26.56 -11.83
N LEU A 83 -1.16 -26.07 -13.05
CA LEU A 83 -2.35 -26.37 -13.83
C LEU A 83 -2.38 -27.82 -14.34
N ALA A 84 -1.26 -28.54 -14.30
CA ALA A 84 -1.19 -29.94 -14.73
C ALA A 84 -1.67 -30.92 -13.64
N ARG A 85 -1.78 -30.48 -12.39
CA ARG A 85 -2.34 -31.31 -11.32
C ARG A 85 -3.87 -31.27 -11.36
N PRO A 86 -4.56 -32.43 -11.45
CA PRO A 86 -6.02 -32.49 -11.34
C PRO A 86 -6.42 -32.22 -9.89
N ARG A 87 -6.57 -30.94 -9.52
CA ARG A 87 -7.05 -30.51 -8.21
C ARG A 87 -8.43 -29.88 -8.34
N ARG A 88 -9.44 -30.71 -8.60
CA ARG A 88 -10.80 -30.37 -8.17
C ARG A 88 -10.81 -30.43 -6.65
N VAL A 89 -10.91 -29.29 -5.99
CA VAL A 89 -11.19 -29.24 -4.57
C VAL A 89 -12.67 -29.63 -4.42
N ALA A 90 -12.93 -30.85 -3.95
CA ALA A 90 -14.29 -31.24 -3.59
C ALA A 90 -14.71 -30.43 -2.36
N LEU A 91 -15.62 -29.47 -2.55
CA LEU A 91 -16.26 -28.80 -1.42
C LEU A 91 -17.22 -29.80 -0.77
N PRO A 92 -17.16 -30.03 0.54
CA PRO A 92 -18.14 -30.87 1.21
C PRO A 92 -19.51 -30.21 1.07
N LEU A 93 -20.42 -30.84 0.32
CA LEU A 93 -21.83 -30.50 0.35
C LEU A 93 -22.33 -30.82 1.76
N ARG A 94 -22.52 -29.80 2.60
CA ARG A 94 -23.25 -29.95 3.85
C ARG A 94 -24.74 -30.02 3.49
N GLY A 95 -25.32 -31.22 3.63
CA GLY A 95 -26.76 -31.42 3.71
C GLY A 95 -27.29 -31.09 5.10
#